data_AF-A0AAW1VDS3-F1
#
_entry.id   AF-A0AAW1VDS3-F1
#
_cell.length_a   1.000
_cell.length_b   1.000
_cell.length_c   1.000
_cell.angle_alpha   90.00
_cell.angle_beta   90.00
_cell.angle_gamma   90.00
#
_symmetry.space_group_name_H-M   'P 1'
#
loop_
_entity.id
_entity.type
_entity.pdbx_description
1 polymer ?
#
loop_
_entity_poly.entity_id
_entity_poly.type
_entity_poly.pdbx_seq_one_letter_code
_entity_poly.pdbx_strand_id
1 'polypeptide(L)'
;MAAFVAKQMVGNKLNAVKGAVGGDDDGDDKEKEEEAERERLEAIREAEERRKEKHRKMEEEREKMRQEIRDKYNIKKKEEIVDPVQEEPNPLMRKKKTPEELAREAEEADEDEFTKLKNTIETQVNELKSQIESKCVMQ
;
A
#
# COMPACT_ATOMS: atom_id res chain seq x y z
N MET A 1 -2.74 24.00 10.96
CA MET A 1 -3.38 23.70 12.25
C MET A 1 -4.92 23.65 12.21
N ALA A 2 -5.62 24.27 11.24
CA ALA A 2 -7.09 24.23 11.16
C ALA A 2 -7.70 22.85 10.80
N ALA A 3 -6.98 22.01 10.04
CA ALA A 3 -7.48 20.70 9.62
C ALA A 3 -7.55 19.65 10.75
N PHE A 4 -6.81 19.84 11.85
CA PHE A 4 -6.76 18.90 12.97
C PHE A 4 -7.99 19.04 13.89
N VAL A 5 -8.47 20.27 14.11
CA VAL A 5 -9.62 20.55 14.98
C VAL A 5 -10.93 20.03 14.38
N ALA A 6 -11.08 20.09 13.05
CA ALA A 6 -12.25 19.56 12.36
C ALA A 6 -12.40 18.03 12.49
N LYS A 7 -11.28 17.30 12.56
CA LYS A 7 -11.27 15.83 12.69
C LYS A 7 -11.83 15.36 14.04
N GLN A 8 -11.48 16.05 15.13
CA GLN A 8 -11.93 15.65 16.47
C GLN A 8 -13.43 15.91 16.70
N MET A 9 -13.98 17.01 16.15
CA MET A 9 -15.41 17.32 16.35
C MET A 9 -16.37 16.40 15.59
N VAL A 10 -15.93 15.79 14.48
CA VAL A 10 -16.76 14.87 13.69
C VAL A 10 -16.79 13.47 14.31
N GLY A 11 -15.68 13.02 14.94
CA GLY A 11 -15.61 11.70 15.58
C GLY A 11 -16.61 11.52 16.73
N ASN A 12 -16.82 12.56 17.55
CA ASN A 12 -17.71 12.46 18.71
C ASN A 12 -19.21 12.43 18.36
N LYS A 13 -19.63 13.02 17.23
CA LYS A 13 -21.07 13.06 16.86
C LYS A 13 -21.56 11.74 16.27
N LEU A 14 -20.68 10.98 15.62
CA LEU A 14 -21.05 9.72 14.95
C LEU A 14 -21.19 8.54 15.95
N ASN A 15 -20.46 8.56 17.06
CA ASN A 15 -20.57 7.51 18.08
C ASN A 15 -21.91 7.52 18.84
N ALA A 16 -22.55 8.68 18.99
CA ALA A 16 -23.83 8.78 19.70
C ALA A 16 -25.02 8.24 18.87
N VAL A 17 -24.92 8.23 17.54
CA VAL A 17 -26.01 7.77 16.64
C VAL A 17 -25.98 6.25 16.41
N LYS A 18 -24.84 5.60 16.64
CA LYS A 18 -24.69 4.15 16.44
C LYS A 18 -25.35 3.30 17.55
N GLY A 19 -25.67 3.90 18.70
CA GLY A 19 -26.26 3.18 19.84
C GLY A 19 -27.79 3.05 19.84
N ALA A 20 -28.49 3.62 18.85
CA ALA A 20 -29.97 3.76 18.89
C ALA A 20 -30.74 2.90 17.88
N VAL A 21 -30.07 2.08 17.06
CA VAL A 21 -30.71 1.28 16.00
C VAL A 21 -30.18 -0.15 16.08
N GLY A 22 -30.91 -1.01 16.78
CA GLY A 22 -30.56 -2.43 16.88
C GLY A 22 -31.57 -3.19 17.73
N GLY A 23 -32.72 -3.49 17.14
CA GLY A 23 -33.72 -4.42 17.68
C GLY A 23 -34.15 -5.39 16.58
N ASP A 24 -34.04 -6.69 16.90
CA ASP A 24 -34.69 -7.89 16.32
C ASP A 24 -35.00 -7.95 14.82
N ASP A 25 -34.32 -8.83 14.06
CA ASP A 25 -34.91 -9.79 13.09
C ASP A 25 -33.81 -10.69 12.45
N ASP A 26 -33.56 -11.87 13.02
CA ASP A 26 -32.39 -12.76 12.72
C ASP A 26 -32.64 -13.82 11.61
N GLY A 27 -33.62 -13.62 10.72
CA GLY A 27 -34.08 -14.67 9.78
C GLY A 27 -34.00 -14.34 8.29
N ASP A 28 -34.31 -13.10 7.91
CA ASP A 28 -34.42 -12.64 6.50
C ASP A 28 -33.14 -11.93 6.01
N ASP A 29 -32.17 -11.74 6.92
CA ASP A 29 -31.02 -10.85 6.76
C ASP A 29 -29.91 -11.44 5.89
N LYS A 30 -29.76 -12.77 5.86
CA LYS A 30 -28.64 -13.45 5.16
C LYS A 30 -28.67 -13.32 3.63
N GLU A 31 -29.85 -13.40 3.02
CA GLU A 31 -29.97 -13.36 1.55
C GLU A 31 -29.90 -11.92 1.03
N LYS A 32 -30.45 -10.96 1.79
CA LYS A 32 -30.29 -9.51 1.55
C LYS A 32 -28.87 -9.04 1.80
N GLU A 33 -28.17 -9.59 2.79
CA GLU A 33 -26.77 -9.29 3.06
C GLU A 33 -25.85 -9.84 1.96
N GLU A 34 -26.15 -11.02 1.41
CA GLU A 34 -25.44 -11.61 0.27
C GLU A 34 -25.70 -10.83 -1.03
N GLU A 35 -26.91 -10.34 -1.26
CA GLU A 35 -27.23 -9.46 -2.40
C GLU A 35 -26.54 -8.08 -2.25
N ALA A 36 -26.52 -7.51 -1.05
CA ALA A 36 -25.79 -6.29 -0.73
C ALA A 36 -24.26 -6.46 -0.85
N GLU A 37 -23.72 -7.63 -0.55
CA GLU A 37 -22.31 -7.95 -0.74
C GLU A 37 -21.95 -8.09 -2.22
N ARG A 38 -22.83 -8.70 -3.04
CA ARG A 38 -22.68 -8.76 -4.49
C ARG A 38 -22.73 -7.37 -5.12
N GLU A 39 -23.66 -6.51 -4.71
CA GLU A 39 -23.77 -5.14 -5.21
C GLU A 39 -22.53 -4.31 -4.84
N ARG A 40 -21.96 -4.51 -3.64
CA ARG A 40 -20.68 -3.88 -3.24
C ARG A 40 -19.51 -4.37 -4.08
N LEU A 41 -19.41 -5.67 -4.33
CA LEU A 41 -18.35 -6.23 -5.15
C LEU A 41 -18.46 -5.79 -6.62
N GLU A 42 -19.68 -5.65 -7.14
CA GLU A 42 -19.93 -5.13 -8.48
C GLU A 42 -19.58 -3.64 -8.58
N ALA A 43 -19.91 -2.83 -7.58
CA ALA A 43 -19.49 -1.43 -7.52
C ALA A 43 -17.96 -1.27 -7.47
N ILE A 44 -17.26 -2.17 -6.77
CA ILE A 44 -15.79 -2.21 -6.74
C ILE A 44 -15.24 -2.60 -8.12
N ARG A 45 -15.81 -3.62 -8.76
CA ARG A 45 -15.41 -4.07 -10.09
C ARG A 45 -15.63 -2.98 -11.14
N GLU A 46 -16.78 -2.31 -11.12
CA GLU A 46 -17.08 -1.23 -12.06
C GLU A 46 -16.14 -0.03 -11.85
N ALA A 47 -15.80 0.30 -10.60
CA ALA A 47 -14.83 1.35 -10.31
C ALA A 47 -13.42 0.99 -10.79
N GLU A 48 -13.02 -0.28 -10.72
CA GLU A 48 -11.76 -0.78 -11.25
C GLU A 48 -11.75 -0.77 -12.79
N GLU A 49 -12.84 -1.21 -13.42
CA GLU A 49 -12.98 -1.18 -14.89
C GLU A 49 -12.96 0.25 -15.43
N ARG A 50 -13.67 1.20 -14.81
CA ARG A 50 -13.60 2.62 -15.22
C ARG A 50 -12.20 3.21 -15.06
N ARG A 51 -11.41 2.77 -14.06
CA ARG A 51 -10.01 3.18 -13.92
C ARG A 51 -9.15 2.60 -15.04
N LYS A 52 -9.30 1.30 -15.29
CA LYS A 52 -8.54 0.58 -16.32
C LYS A 52 -8.86 1.09 -17.72
N GLU A 53 -10.12 1.37 -18.01
CA GLU A 53 -10.57 1.93 -19.28
C GLU A 53 -10.05 3.35 -19.49
N LYS A 54 -10.12 4.21 -18.47
CA LYS A 54 -9.50 5.53 -18.54
C LYS A 54 -8.00 5.44 -18.80
N HIS A 55 -7.31 4.53 -18.12
CA HIS A 55 -5.88 4.32 -18.34
C HIS A 55 -5.59 3.84 -19.76
N ARG A 56 -6.35 2.85 -20.24
CA ARG A 56 -6.25 2.32 -21.61
C ARG A 56 -6.42 3.43 -22.64
N LYS A 57 -7.45 4.27 -22.50
CA LYS A 57 -7.71 5.38 -23.40
C LYS A 57 -6.57 6.41 -23.41
N MET A 58 -6.04 6.76 -22.23
CA MET A 58 -4.91 7.69 -22.13
C MET A 58 -3.63 7.12 -22.76
N GLU A 59 -3.42 5.81 -22.66
CA GLU A 59 -2.27 5.12 -23.24
C GLU A 59 -2.38 5.01 -24.77
N GLU A 60 -3.59 4.80 -25.30
CA GLU A 60 -3.87 4.85 -26.75
C GLU A 60 -3.57 6.23 -27.34
N GLU A 61 -4.03 7.31 -26.70
CA GLU A 61 -3.72 8.68 -27.13
C GLU A 61 -2.21 8.97 -27.06
N ARG A 62 -1.54 8.43 -26.04
CA ARG A 62 -0.09 8.54 -25.88
C ARG A 62 0.67 7.79 -26.98
N GLU A 63 0.26 6.57 -27.32
CA GLU A 63 0.90 5.79 -28.39
C GLU A 63 0.63 6.40 -29.77
N LYS A 64 -0.55 7.00 -29.98
CA LYS A 64 -0.83 7.78 -31.19
C LYS A 64 0.14 8.95 -31.33
N MET A 65 0.34 9.74 -30.28
CA MET A 65 1.34 10.82 -30.27
C MET A 65 2.75 10.27 -30.53
N ARG A 66 3.11 9.14 -29.91
CA ARG A 66 4.41 8.50 -30.18
C ARG A 66 4.56 8.13 -31.64
N GLN A 67 3.52 7.59 -32.27
CA GLN A 67 3.54 7.24 -33.68
C GLN A 67 3.66 8.47 -34.58
N GLU A 68 2.91 9.55 -34.29
CA GLU A 68 3.04 10.81 -35.02
C GLU A 68 4.47 11.35 -34.99
N ILE A 69 5.17 11.23 -33.85
CA ILE A 69 6.59 11.60 -33.72
C ILE A 69 7.49 10.65 -34.50
N ARG A 70 7.22 9.34 -34.48
CA ARG A 70 7.97 8.35 -35.27
C ARG A 70 7.88 8.67 -36.76
N ASP A 71 6.67 8.96 -37.25
CA ASP A 71 6.42 9.25 -38.65
C ASP A 71 7.03 10.60 -39.07
N LYS A 72 6.93 11.63 -38.20
CA LYS A 72 7.48 12.98 -38.45
C LYS A 72 9.00 12.99 -38.70
N TYR A 73 9.74 12.10 -38.05
CA TYR A 73 11.20 12.03 -38.15
C TYR A 73 11.70 10.74 -38.83
N ASN A 74 10.79 9.97 -39.46
CA ASN A 74 11.10 8.69 -40.11
C ASN A 74 11.86 7.70 -39.19
N ILE A 75 11.54 7.70 -37.90
CA ILE A 75 12.14 6.81 -36.92
C ILE A 75 11.46 5.44 -37.04
N LYS A 76 12.23 4.43 -37.46
CA LYS A 76 11.76 3.05 -37.43
C LYS A 76 11.58 2.62 -35.98
N LYS A 77 10.39 2.07 -35.66
CA LYS A 77 10.17 1.41 -34.36
C LYS A 77 11.18 0.27 -34.25
N LYS A 78 12.17 0.45 -33.38
CA LYS A 78 13.11 -0.61 -33.03
C LYS A 78 12.34 -1.60 -32.17
N GLU A 79 12.39 -2.90 -32.49
CA GLU A 79 11.96 -3.92 -31.54
C GLU A 79 12.95 -3.86 -30.37
N GLU A 80 12.49 -3.33 -29.25
CA GLU A 80 13.33 -3.15 -28.07
C GLU A 80 13.29 -4.45 -27.26
N ILE A 81 14.47 -5.05 -27.11
CA ILE A 81 14.85 -5.76 -25.89
C ILE A 81 14.39 -4.86 -24.75
N VAL A 82 13.50 -5.37 -23.89
CA VAL A 82 12.97 -4.65 -22.73
C VAL A 82 14.15 -4.34 -21.81
N ASP A 83 14.81 -3.22 -22.04
CA ASP A 83 15.62 -2.59 -21.01
C ASP A 83 14.58 -2.06 -20.01
N PRO A 84 14.57 -2.55 -18.77
CA PRO A 84 13.61 -2.09 -17.79
C PRO A 84 13.86 -0.60 -17.60
N VAL A 85 13.00 0.22 -18.22
CA VAL A 85 12.82 1.61 -17.83
C VAL A 85 12.67 1.55 -16.32
N GLN A 86 13.64 2.11 -15.59
CA GLN A 86 13.51 2.31 -14.17
C GLN A 86 12.28 3.21 -14.01
N GLU A 87 11.12 2.60 -13.74
CA GLU A 87 9.98 3.31 -13.21
C GLU A 87 10.46 3.88 -11.88
N GLU A 88 10.89 5.14 -11.92
CA GLU A 88 11.17 5.90 -10.73
C GLU A 88 9.90 5.80 -9.87
N PRO A 89 10.00 5.23 -8.66
CA PRO A 89 8.84 4.77 -7.94
C PRO A 89 7.96 5.98 -7.61
N ASN A 90 6.82 6.09 -8.29
CA ASN A 90 5.85 7.14 -8.05
C ASN A 90 5.47 7.09 -6.56
N PRO A 91 5.82 8.10 -5.74
CA PRO A 91 5.63 8.07 -4.29
C PRO A 91 4.17 7.84 -3.87
N LEU A 92 3.24 8.12 -4.79
CA LEU A 92 1.80 7.97 -4.61
C LEU A 92 1.29 6.52 -4.78
N MET A 93 2.06 5.64 -5.43
CA MET A 93 1.68 4.24 -5.72
C MET A 93 2.29 3.24 -4.73
N ARG A 94 2.90 3.72 -3.63
CA ARG A 94 3.34 2.84 -2.55
C ARG A 94 2.11 2.15 -1.94
N LYS A 95 2.12 0.81 -1.89
CA LYS A 95 1.08 0.04 -1.19
C LYS A 95 0.93 0.57 0.23
N LYS A 96 -0.31 0.81 0.67
CA LYS A 96 -0.57 1.22 2.06
C LYS A 96 -0.12 0.08 2.98
N LYS A 97 0.91 0.34 3.80
CA LYS A 97 1.36 -0.59 4.85
C LYS A 97 0.22 -0.90 5.81
N THR A 98 0.16 -2.14 6.30
CA THR A 98 -0.80 -2.54 7.34
C THR A 98 -0.50 -1.75 8.63
N PRO A 99 -1.47 -1.56 9.53
CA PRO A 99 -1.26 -0.80 10.77
C PRO A 99 -0.08 -1.32 11.62
N GLU A 100 0.14 -2.63 11.61
CA GLU A 100 1.25 -3.30 12.31
C GLU A 100 2.61 -2.98 11.67
N GLU A 101 2.67 -2.94 10.34
CA GLU A 101 3.91 -2.63 9.63
C GLU A 101 4.27 -1.13 9.70
N LEU A 102 3.26 -0.27 9.84
CA LEU A 102 3.44 1.17 10.07
C LEU A 102 3.89 1.46 11.52
N ALA A 103 3.42 0.68 12.50
CA ALA A 103 3.87 0.77 13.88
C ALA A 103 5.35 0.36 14.00
N ARG A 104 5.75 -0.74 13.35
CA ARG A 104 7.15 -1.19 13.33
C ARG A 104 8.08 -0.17 12.64
N GLU A 105 7.64 0.45 11.53
CA GLU A 105 8.43 1.48 10.85
C GLU A 105 8.51 2.78 11.67
N ALA A 106 7.47 3.12 12.44
CA ALA A 106 7.50 4.25 13.36
C ALA A 106 8.45 3.98 14.53
N GLU A 107 8.42 2.78 15.12
CA GLU A 107 9.38 2.36 16.15
C GLU A 107 10.82 2.38 15.61
N GLU A 108 11.06 1.90 14.38
CA GLU A 108 12.37 1.91 13.73
C GLU A 108 12.83 3.33 13.33
N ALA A 109 11.90 4.25 13.04
CA ALA A 109 12.19 5.65 12.77
C ALA A 109 12.49 6.45 14.06
N ASP A 110 11.85 6.08 15.18
CA ASP A 110 12.07 6.66 16.50
C ASP A 110 13.34 6.10 17.19
N GLU A 111 13.91 5.00 16.68
CA GLU A 111 15.23 4.53 17.11
C GLU A 111 16.33 5.49 16.61
N ASP A 112 16.92 6.23 17.55
CA ASP A 112 18.10 7.05 17.32
C ASP A 112 19.26 6.20 16.74
N GLU A 113 20.13 6.83 15.96
CA GLU A 113 21.30 6.19 15.33
C GLU A 113 22.21 5.48 16.35
N PHE A 114 22.28 6.03 17.56
CA PHE A 114 23.00 5.42 18.68
C PHE A 114 22.38 4.09 19.14
N THR A 115 21.05 4.01 19.21
CA THR A 115 20.31 2.79 19.55
C THR A 115 20.47 1.73 18.47
N LYS A 116 20.43 2.13 17.18
CA LYS A 116 20.69 1.23 16.05
C LYS A 116 22.10 0.64 16.10
N LEU A 117 23.09 1.48 16.38
CA LEU A 117 24.48 1.04 16.55
C LEU A 117 24.62 0.10 17.75
N LYS A 118 23.99 0.42 18.88
CA LYS A 118 23.96 -0.44 20.09
C LYS A 118 23.38 -1.82 19.79
N ASN A 119 22.21 -1.89 19.14
CA ASN A 119 21.54 -3.14 18.78
C ASN A 119 22.41 -3.98 17.81
N THR A 120 23.08 -3.32 16.87
CA THR A 120 24.01 -3.98 15.93
C THR A 120 25.22 -4.58 16.66
N ILE A 121 25.85 -3.81 17.55
CA ILE A 121 27.00 -4.26 18.33
C ILE A 121 26.59 -5.41 19.26
N GLU A 122 25.46 -5.31 19.94
CA GLU A 122 24.96 -6.38 20.82
C GLU A 122 24.74 -7.69 20.06
N THR A 123 24.19 -7.61 18.85
CA THR A 123 24.00 -8.79 17.98
C THR A 123 25.35 -9.43 17.60
N GLN A 124 26.32 -8.61 17.18
CA GLN A 124 27.67 -9.08 16.83
C GLN A 124 28.41 -9.70 18.03
N VAL A 125 28.29 -9.10 19.21
CA VAL A 125 28.91 -9.62 20.44
C VAL A 125 28.29 -10.96 20.84
N ASN A 126 26.97 -11.11 20.73
CA ASN A 126 26.29 -12.36 21.01
C ASN A 126 26.68 -13.46 20.02
N GLU A 127 26.81 -13.12 18.74
CA GLU A 127 27.28 -14.05 17.71
C GLU A 127 28.72 -14.50 17.97
N LEU A 128 29.62 -13.57 18.27
CA LEU A 128 31.01 -13.88 18.64
C LEU A 128 31.08 -14.73 19.90
N LYS A 129 30.27 -14.44 20.91
CA LYS A 129 30.17 -15.23 22.14
C LYS A 129 29.75 -16.67 21.84
N SER A 130 28.70 -16.85 21.03
CA SER A 130 28.25 -18.18 20.58
C SER A 130 29.32 -18.92 19.79
N GLN A 131 30.04 -18.24 18.89
CA GLN A 131 31.16 -18.84 18.15
C GLN A 131 32.31 -19.26 19.07
N ILE A 132 32.63 -18.47 20.10
CA ILE A 132 33.68 -18.79 21.08
C ILE A 132 33.24 -19.95 21.96
N GLU A 133 32.01 -19.94 22.48
CA GLU A 133 31.45 -21.04 23.27
C GLU A 133 31.43 -22.35 22.47
N SER A 134 30.99 -22.31 21.21
CA SER A 134 31.02 -23.45 20.30
C SER A 134 32.45 -23.99 20.07
N LYS A 135 33.43 -23.10 19.90
CA LYS A 135 34.85 -23.49 19.73
C LYS A 135 35.48 -24.01 21.02
N CYS A 136 35.04 -23.55 22.18
CA CYS A 136 35.58 -23.93 23.49
C CYS A 136 35.01 -25.27 23.99
N VAL A 137 33.79 -25.63 23.60
CA VAL A 137 33.17 -26.93 23.94
C VAL A 137 33.75 -28.10 23.11
N MET A 138 34.48 -27.80 22.03
CA MET A 138 35.09 -28.80 21.14
C MET A 138 36.58 -29.07 21.43
N GLN A 139 37.11 -28.62 22.57
CA GLN A 139 38.47 -28.93 23.05
C GLN A 139 38.47 -29.79 24.31
#